data_AF-A0A918CU70-F1
#
_entry.id   AF-A0A918CU70-F1
#
_cell.length_a   1.000
_cell.length_b   1.000
_cell.length_c   1.000
_cell.angle_alpha   90.00
_cell.angle_beta   90.00
_cell.angle_gamma   90.00
#
_symmetry.space_group_name_H-M   'P 1'
#
loop_
_entity.id
_entity.type
_entity.pdbx_description
1 polymer ?
#
loop_
_entity_poly.entity_id
_entity_poly.type
_entity_poly.pdbx_seq_one_letter_code
_entity_poly.pdbx_strand_id
1 'polypeptide(L)'
;MYQAARAIAFAEIKGDDHERHNILPRNLPAGIDSPVVREAELVDARLLRNQADYDIYPINESDWENDARALSATAANFVQMCESFALTNGYI
;
A
#
# COMPACT_ATOMS: atom_id res chain seq x y z
N MET A 1 -4.79 1.27 -0.79
CA MET A 1 -3.30 1.24 -0.75
C MET A 1 -2.69 1.30 -2.14
N TYR A 2 -2.72 0.22 -2.95
CA TYR A 2 -2.03 0.17 -4.25
C TYR A 2 -2.34 1.34 -5.20
N GLN A 3 -3.60 1.71 -5.39
CA GLN A 3 -3.94 2.85 -6.27
C GLN A 3 -3.47 4.21 -5.71
N ALA A 4 -3.52 4.39 -4.39
CA ALA A 4 -3.01 5.61 -3.75
C ALA A 4 -1.49 5.73 -3.91
N ALA A 5 -0.76 4.62 -3.72
CA ALA A 5 0.68 4.55 -3.96
C ALA A 5 1.04 4.87 -5.42
N ARG A 6 0.30 4.32 -6.39
CA ARG A 6 0.48 4.65 -7.82
C ARG A 6 0.25 6.13 -8.10
N ALA A 7 -0.80 6.71 -7.54
CA ALA A 7 -1.12 8.12 -7.75
C ALA A 7 0.02 9.04 -7.31
N ILE A 8 0.58 8.82 -6.12
CA ILE A 8 1.70 9.63 -5.62
C ILE A 8 3.01 9.35 -6.36
N ALA A 9 3.26 8.10 -6.76
CA ALA A 9 4.43 7.75 -7.57
C ALA A 9 4.39 8.44 -8.94
N PHE A 10 3.24 8.35 -9.63
CA PHE A 10 3.01 9.01 -10.91
C PHE A 10 3.23 10.52 -10.82
N ALA A 11 2.68 11.16 -9.79
CA ALA A 11 2.77 12.60 -9.59
C ALA A 11 4.22 13.05 -9.33
N GLU A 12 4.94 12.34 -8.45
CA GLU A 12 6.33 12.65 -8.12
C GLU A 12 7.29 12.41 -9.29
N ILE A 13 7.16 11.25 -9.95
CA ILE A 13 8.04 10.81 -11.03
C ILE A 13 7.64 11.42 -12.38
N LYS A 14 6.53 12.16 -12.41
CA LYS A 14 6.01 12.90 -13.57
C LYS A 14 5.70 12.00 -14.78
N GLY A 15 5.16 10.82 -14.54
CA GLY A 15 4.63 9.98 -15.63
C GLY A 15 4.72 8.47 -15.46
N ASP A 16 5.60 7.95 -14.60
CA ASP A 16 5.69 6.51 -14.31
C ASP A 16 5.08 6.22 -12.94
N ASP A 17 4.10 5.32 -12.90
CA ASP A 17 3.40 4.91 -11.68
C ASP A 17 3.87 3.55 -11.17
N HIS A 18 4.83 2.92 -11.85
CA HIS A 18 5.37 1.61 -11.52
C HIS A 18 4.29 0.53 -11.32
N GLU A 19 3.31 0.46 -12.23
CA GLU A 19 2.12 -0.42 -12.16
C GLU A 19 2.35 -1.85 -11.67
N ARG A 20 3.54 -2.43 -11.84
CA ARG A 20 3.80 -3.80 -11.36
C ARG A 20 3.82 -3.84 -9.83
N HIS A 21 2.99 -4.72 -9.25
CA HIS A 21 2.86 -4.91 -7.80
C HIS A 21 4.18 -5.24 -7.06
N ASN A 22 5.18 -5.78 -7.74
CA ASN A 22 6.50 -6.07 -7.19
C ASN A 22 7.55 -4.97 -7.43
N ILE A 23 7.23 -3.95 -8.24
CA ILE A 23 8.09 -2.81 -8.55
C ILE A 23 7.66 -1.58 -7.75
N LEU A 24 6.35 -1.28 -7.71
CA LEU A 24 5.81 -0.10 -7.00
C LEU A 24 6.35 0.09 -5.57
N PRO A 25 6.42 -0.94 -4.69
CA PRO A 25 6.86 -0.73 -3.31
C PRO A 25 8.26 -0.13 -3.18
N ARG A 26 9.17 -0.47 -4.11
CA ARG A 26 10.55 0.02 -4.14
C ARG A 26 10.71 1.40 -4.78
N ASN A 27 9.64 1.93 -5.37
CA ASN A 27 9.62 3.19 -6.07
C ASN A 27 8.58 4.15 -5.48
N LEU A 28 8.26 3.98 -4.19
CA LEU A 28 7.51 4.99 -3.45
C LEU A 28 8.35 6.29 -3.37
N PRO A 29 7.72 7.48 -3.43
CA PRO A 29 8.44 8.75 -3.34
C PRO A 29 9.30 8.84 -2.09
N ALA A 30 10.57 9.26 -2.22
CA ALA A 30 11.52 9.30 -1.10
C ALA A 30 11.12 10.30 0.00
N GLY A 31 10.27 11.29 -0.32
CA GLY A 31 9.79 12.31 0.61
C GLY A 31 8.61 11.90 1.49
N ILE A 32 8.12 10.65 1.42
CA ILE A 32 7.08 10.17 2.33
C ILE A 32 7.63 9.87 3.72
N ASP A 33 6.76 9.90 4.72
CA ASP A 33 7.12 9.50 6.08
C ASP A 33 7.44 8.00 6.16
N SER A 34 8.64 7.70 6.65
CA SER A 34 9.13 6.34 6.90
C SER A 34 9.05 5.41 5.68
N PRO A 35 9.73 5.71 4.56
CA PRO A 35 9.54 5.02 3.29
C PRO A 35 9.78 3.50 3.37
N VAL A 36 10.73 3.05 4.19
CA VAL A 36 11.00 1.62 4.42
C VAL A 36 9.82 0.90 5.07
N VAL A 37 9.15 1.56 6.02
CA VAL A 37 7.94 1.01 6.67
C VAL A 37 6.81 0.95 5.65
N ARG A 38 6.63 1.99 4.83
CA ARG A 38 5.59 2.04 3.81
C ARG A 38 5.80 1.00 2.70
N GLU A 39 7.04 0.76 2.31
CA GLU A 39 7.38 -0.34 1.41
C GLU A 39 6.93 -1.68 2.00
N ALA A 40 7.31 -1.96 3.25
CA ALA A 40 6.95 -3.21 3.92
C ALA A 40 5.42 -3.38 4.03
N GLU A 41 4.70 -2.35 4.47
CA GLU A 41 3.23 -2.36 4.56
C GLU A 41 2.58 -2.71 3.21
N LEU A 42 3.08 -2.15 2.11
CA LEU A 42 2.54 -2.42 0.77
C LEU A 42 2.89 -3.84 0.28
N VAL A 43 4.08 -4.35 0.62
CA VAL A 43 4.49 -5.74 0.33
C VAL A 43 3.65 -6.73 1.11
N ASP A 44 3.48 -6.52 2.42
CA ASP A 44 2.74 -7.41 3.31
C ASP A 44 1.25 -7.44 2.96
N ALA A 45 0.65 -6.27 2.69
CA ALA A 45 -0.73 -6.18 2.22
C ALA A 45 -0.94 -6.98 0.92
N ARG A 46 0.02 -6.96 0.00
CA ARG A 46 -0.04 -7.74 -1.24
C ARG A 46 0.08 -9.24 -0.97
N LEU A 47 0.97 -9.66 -0.05
CA LEU A 47 1.14 -11.06 0.32
C LEU A 47 -0.14 -11.61 0.96
N LEU A 48 -0.70 -10.89 1.93
CA LEU A 48 -1.94 -11.27 2.61
C LEU A 48 -3.12 -11.32 1.63
N ARG A 49 -3.25 -10.34 0.72
CA ARG A 49 -4.24 -10.40 -0.36
C ARG A 49 -4.05 -11.63 -1.24
N ASN A 50 -2.81 -11.94 -1.62
CA ASN A 50 -2.54 -13.12 -2.44
C ASN A 50 -2.93 -14.42 -1.73
N GLN A 51 -2.66 -14.54 -0.43
CA GLN A 51 -3.13 -15.67 0.37
C GLN A 51 -4.66 -15.74 0.38
N ALA A 52 -5.34 -14.60 0.56
CA ALA A 52 -6.80 -14.54 0.60
C ALA A 52 -7.46 -14.91 -0.75
N ASP A 53 -6.84 -14.52 -1.86
CA ASP A 53 -7.39 -14.69 -3.21
C ASP A 53 -7.08 -16.07 -3.81
N TYR A 54 -5.93 -16.66 -3.47
CA TYR A 54 -5.38 -17.83 -4.20
C TYR A 54 -5.11 -19.05 -3.33
N ASP A 55 -4.95 -18.91 -2.02
CA ASP A 55 -4.74 -20.08 -1.14
C ASP A 55 -6.09 -20.72 -0.79
N ILE A 56 -6.03 -21.92 -0.20
CA ILE A 56 -7.23 -22.59 0.29
C ILE A 56 -7.84 -21.75 1.42
N TYR A 57 -9.15 -21.51 1.32
CA TYR A 57 -9.90 -20.81 2.35
C TYR A 57 -9.68 -21.43 3.75
N PRO A 58 -9.64 -20.61 4.80
CA PRO A 58 -9.54 -21.10 6.17
C PRO A 58 -10.76 -21.96 6.51
N ILE A 59 -10.61 -22.83 7.49
CA ILE A 59 -11.74 -23.58 8.03
C ILE A 59 -12.67 -22.63 8.81
N ASN A 60 -12.10 -21.65 9.52
CA ASN A 60 -12.85 -20.69 10.32
C ASN A 60 -12.57 -19.25 9.87
N GLU A 61 -13.61 -18.42 9.77
CA GLU A 61 -13.46 -16.98 9.46
C GLU A 61 -12.59 -16.24 10.49
N SER A 62 -12.62 -16.69 11.75
CA SER A 62 -11.80 -16.12 12.84
C SER A 62 -10.30 -16.18 12.57
N ASP A 63 -9.86 -17.11 11.72
CA ASP A 63 -8.44 -17.26 11.37
C ASP A 63 -7.92 -16.00 10.63
N TRP A 64 -8.80 -15.22 10.01
CA TRP A 64 -8.48 -13.99 9.27
C TRP A 64 -8.87 -12.71 9.99
N GLU A 65 -9.56 -12.80 11.12
CA GLU A 65 -10.12 -11.62 11.79
C GLU A 65 -9.03 -10.64 12.22
N ASN A 66 -7.95 -11.15 12.82
CA ASN A 66 -6.83 -10.33 13.27
C ASN A 66 -6.13 -9.65 12.08
N ASP A 67 -5.88 -10.41 11.01
CA ASP A 67 -5.24 -9.90 9.80
C ASP A 67 -6.09 -8.85 9.11
N ALA A 68 -7.40 -9.07 9.00
CA ALA A 68 -8.33 -8.10 8.42
C ALA A 68 -8.39 -6.80 9.24
N ARG A 69 -8.45 -6.88 10.58
CA ARG A 69 -8.45 -5.70 11.45
C ARG A 69 -7.14 -4.93 11.35
N ALA A 70 -6.01 -5.63 11.41
CA ALA A 70 -4.69 -5.03 11.29
C ALA A 70 -4.51 -4.35 9.92
N LEU A 71 -4.80 -5.07 8.83
CA LEU A 71 -4.69 -4.54 7.47
C LEU A 71 -5.61 -3.35 7.26
N SER A 72 -6.83 -3.36 7.81
CA SER A 72 -7.74 -2.21 7.71
C SER A 72 -7.15 -0.95 8.36
N ALA A 73 -6.54 -1.07 9.53
CA ALA A 73 -5.89 0.05 10.21
C ALA A 73 -4.66 0.55 9.44
N THR A 74 -3.80 -0.37 8.99
CA THR A 74 -2.63 -0.07 8.15
C THR A 74 -3.04 0.60 6.84
N ALA A 75 -4.08 0.11 6.18
CA ALA A 75 -4.57 0.65 4.92
C ALA A 75 -5.09 2.09 5.07
N ALA A 76 -5.81 2.38 6.15
CA ALA A 76 -6.29 3.73 6.45
C ALA A 76 -5.12 4.71 6.67
N ASN A 77 -4.14 4.31 7.49
CA ASN A 77 -2.95 5.14 7.75
C ASN A 77 -2.11 5.35 6.48
N PHE A 78 -1.94 4.32 5.67
CA PHE A 78 -1.20 4.38 4.42
C PHE A 78 -1.85 5.34 3.42
N VAL A 79 -3.18 5.26 3.24
CA VAL A 79 -3.90 6.15 2.32
C VAL A 79 -3.82 7.60 2.80
N GLN A 80 -4.00 7.84 4.11
CA GLN A 80 -3.83 9.17 4.69
C GLN A 80 -2.43 9.73 4.43
N MET A 81 -1.37 8.91 4.57
CA MET A 81 -0.01 9.32 4.23
C MET A 81 0.12 9.73 2.77
N CYS A 82 -0.45 8.96 1.83
CA CYS A 82 -0.43 9.32 0.41
C CYS A 82 -1.14 10.66 0.15
N GLU A 83 -2.29 10.88 0.77
CA GLU A 83 -3.05 12.13 0.65
C GLU A 83 -2.27 13.31 1.23
N SER A 84 -1.69 13.16 2.42
CA SER A 84 -0.84 14.18 3.04
C SER A 84 0.38 14.52 2.18
N PHE A 85 1.03 13.51 1.59
CA PHE A 85 2.15 13.71 0.67
C PHE A 85 1.71 14.47 -0.58
N ALA A 86 0.60 14.07 -1.20
CA ALA A 86 0.07 14.74 -2.38
C ALA A 86 -0.28 16.22 -2.12
N LEU A 87 -0.95 16.51 -0.99
CA LEU A 87 -1.28 17.88 -0.59
C LEU A 87 -0.03 18.73 -0.33
N THR A 88 0.95 18.17 0.39
CA THR A 88 2.15 18.91 0.78
C THR A 88 3.01 19.29 -0.44
N ASN A 89 3.00 18.44 -1.47
CA ASN A 89 3.76 18.65 -2.70
C ASN A 89 2.95 19.32 -3.84
N GLY A 90 1.68 19.68 -3.59
CA GLY A 90 0.84 20.38 -4.57
C GLY A 90 0.42 19.51 -5.76
N TYR A 91 0.25 18.21 -5.55
CA TYR A 91 -0.24 17.28 -6.57
C TYR A 91 -1.78 17.21 -6.64
N ILE A 92 -2.47 17.73 -5.62
CA ILE A 92 -3.92 17.93 -5.55
C ILE A 92 -4.25 19.23 -4.82
#